data_AF-A0A1Z8P2E6-F1
#
_entry.id   AF-A0A1Z8P2E6-F1
#
_cell.length_a   1.000
_cell.length_b   1.000
_cell.length_c   1.000
_cell.angle_alpha   90.00
_cell.angle_beta   90.00
_cell.angle_gamma   90.00
#
_symmetry.space_group_name_H-M   'P 1'
#
loop_
_entity.id
_entity.type
_entity.pdbx_description
1 polymer ?
#
loop_
_entity_poly.entity_id
_entity_poly.type
_entity_poly.pdbx_seq_one_letter_code
_entity_poly.pdbx_strand_id
1 'polypeptide(L)'
;MLNKVLNIFKANSPLHLVIIFVVYGITGSLSVIVSEPILNFIKLDQFISFVPLYWLLRIIVIIIAYQILLLVIGTIFGQFYYFKKIQLKFLKRVKIIK
;
A
#
# COMPACT_ATOMS: atom_id res chain seq x y z
N MET A 1 2.59 -27.36 2.94
CA MET A 1 1.79 -26.16 2.60
C MET A 1 2.53 -24.85 2.90
N LEU A 2 3.14 -24.70 4.08
CA LEU A 2 3.88 -23.48 4.48
C LEU A 2 4.99 -23.05 3.50
N ASN A 3 5.77 -24.02 2.99
CA ASN A 3 6.85 -23.75 2.02
C ASN A 3 6.36 -23.11 0.71
N LYS A 4 5.11 -23.38 0.31
CA LYS A 4 4.51 -22.76 -0.88
C LYS A 4 4.23 -21.28 -0.66
N VAL A 5 3.76 -20.92 0.54
CA VAL A 5 3.47 -19.53 0.93
C VAL A 5 4.75 -18.72 1.06
N LEU A 6 5.80 -19.29 1.67
CA LEU A 6 7.11 -18.66 1.77
C LEU A 6 7.68 -18.31 0.39
N ASN A 7 7.56 -19.21 -0.59
CA ASN A 7 8.01 -18.96 -1.95
C ASN A 7 7.20 -17.87 -2.68
N ILE A 8 5.88 -17.78 -2.45
CA ILE A 8 5.02 -16.75 -3.04
C ILE A 8 5.44 -15.35 -2.57
N PHE A 9 5.60 -15.20 -1.25
CA PHE A 9 6.00 -13.94 -0.64
C PHE A 9 7.51 -13.71 -0.66
N LYS A 10 8.32 -14.67 -1.14
CA LYS A 10 9.78 -14.64 -1.08
C LYS A 10 10.29 -14.33 0.34
N ALA A 11 9.63 -14.91 1.33
CA ALA A 11 9.98 -14.75 2.74
C ALA A 11 11.02 -15.81 3.14
N ASN A 12 12.10 -15.37 3.78
CA ASN A 12 13.20 -16.24 4.22
C ASN A 12 12.82 -17.19 5.37
N SER A 13 11.81 -16.84 6.17
CA SER A 13 11.39 -17.61 7.35
C SER A 13 9.89 -17.39 7.66
N PRO A 14 9.24 -18.29 8.42
CA PRO A 14 7.87 -18.10 8.85
C PRO A 14 7.70 -16.83 9.71
N LEU A 15 8.71 -16.46 10.51
CA LEU A 15 8.71 -15.20 11.25
C LEU A 15 8.72 -13.98 10.33
N HIS A 16 9.49 -14.03 9.23
CA HIS A 16 9.47 -12.97 8.23
C HIS A 16 8.09 -12.85 7.57
N LEU A 17 7.40 -13.97 7.32
CA LEU A 17 6.04 -13.96 6.80
C LEU A 17 5.05 -13.25 7.75
N VAL A 18 5.16 -13.47 9.06
CA VAL A 18 4.35 -12.78 10.06
C VAL A 18 4.61 -11.27 10.03
N ILE A 19 5.87 -10.86 9.98
CA ILE A 19 6.24 -9.43 9.86
C ILE A 19 5.61 -8.82 8.61
N ILE A 20 5.66 -9.53 7.48
CA ILE A 20 5.07 -9.06 6.22
C ILE A 20 3.57 -8.82 6.38
N PHE A 21 2.83 -9.76 6.97
CA PHE A 21 1.40 -9.60 7.20
C PHE A 21 1.07 -8.48 8.18
N VAL A 22 1.86 -8.31 9.25
CA VAL A 22 1.69 -7.23 10.22
C VAL A 22 1.88 -5.86 9.55
N VAL A 23 2.96 -5.70 8.78
CA VAL A 23 3.21 -4.47 8.02
C VAL A 23 2.07 -4.20 7.04
N TYR A 24 1.57 -5.23 6.34
CA TYR A 24 0.45 -5.07 5.43
C TYR A 24 -0.87 -4.70 6.13
N GLY A 25 -1.15 -5.28 7.30
CA GLY A 25 -2.32 -4.94 8.10
C GLY A 25 -2.27 -3.49 8.57
N ILE A 26 -1.14 -3.08 9.17
CA ILE A 26 -0.94 -1.72 9.68
C ILE A 26 -1.04 -0.69 8.53
N THR A 27 -0.30 -0.92 7.44
CA THR A 27 -0.29 -0.01 6.29
C THR A 27 -1.65 0.09 5.60
N GLY A 28 -2.39 -1.01 5.51
CA GLY A 28 -3.73 -1.03 4.93
C GLY A 28 -4.76 -0.25 5.75
N SER A 29 -4.74 -0.38 7.08
CA SER A 29 -5.62 0.41 7.95
C SER A 29 -5.24 1.90 7.95
N LEU A 30 -3.94 2.20 8.03
CA LEU A 30 -3.45 3.58 8.05
C LEU A 30 -3.66 4.31 6.72
N SER A 31 -3.59 3.64 5.57
CA SER A 31 -3.75 4.32 4.27
C SER A 31 -5.16 4.90 4.09
N VAL A 32 -6.19 4.27 4.66
CA VAL A 32 -7.55 4.81 4.67
C VAL A 32 -7.60 6.08 5.49
N ILE A 33 -7.08 6.04 6.72
CA ILE A 33 -7.07 7.19 7.65
C ILE A 33 -6.26 8.36 7.07
N VAL A 34 -5.09 8.08 6.48
CA VAL A 34 -4.23 9.11 5.87
C VAL A 34 -4.83 9.66 4.57
N SER A 35 -5.64 8.88 3.86
CA SER A 35 -6.28 9.37 2.63
C SER A 35 -7.35 10.44 2.89
N GLU A 36 -8.07 10.36 4.01
CA GLU A 36 -9.14 11.31 4.36
C GLU A 36 -8.70 12.78 4.41
N PRO A 37 -7.61 13.16 5.12
CA PRO A 37 -7.15 14.55 5.11
C PRO A 37 -6.69 14.99 3.72
N ILE A 38 -6.16 14.09 2.90
CA ILE A 38 -5.75 14.40 1.52
C ILE A 38 -6.99 14.70 0.66
N LEU A 39 -8.04 13.90 0.79
CA LEU A 39 -9.31 14.08 0.06
C LEU A 39 -10.00 15.39 0.48
N ASN A 40 -10.01 15.68 1.79
CA ASN A 40 -10.59 16.90 2.35
C ASN A 40 -9.79 18.15 1.95
N PHE A 41 -8.47 18.05 1.86
CA PHE A 41 -7.62 19.15 1.39
C PHE A 41 -7.92 19.53 -0.07
N ILE A 42 -8.18 18.52 -0.90
CA ILE A 42 -8.58 18.69 -2.31
C ILE A 42 -10.06 19.12 -2.42
N LYS A 43 -10.83 19.06 -1.32
CA LYS A 43 -12.28 19.33 -1.27
C LYS A 43 -13.06 18.55 -2.32
N LEU A 44 -12.71 17.29 -2.53
CA LEU A 44 -13.28 16.44 -3.57
C LEU A 44 -14.81 16.42 -3.55
N ASP A 45 -15.41 16.48 -2.36
CA ASP A 45 -16.86 16.46 -2.15
C ASP A 45 -17.55 17.71 -2.73
N GLN A 46 -16.85 18.83 -2.88
CA GLN A 46 -17.39 20.09 -3.43
C GLN A 46 -17.26 20.18 -4.94
N PHE A 47 -16.29 19.47 -5.54
CA PHE A 47 -16.01 19.55 -6.98
C PHE A 47 -16.66 18.41 -7.77
N ILE A 48 -16.95 17.26 -7.15
CA ILE A 48 -17.40 16.06 -7.86
C ILE A 48 -18.75 15.61 -7.32
N SER A 49 -19.81 15.98 -8.03
CA SER A 49 -21.19 15.54 -7.75
C SER A 49 -21.47 14.11 -8.24
N PHE A 50 -20.58 13.54 -9.08
CA PHE A 50 -20.75 12.21 -9.66
C PHE A 50 -20.16 11.13 -8.74
N VAL A 51 -21.03 10.40 -8.05
CA VAL A 51 -20.69 9.40 -7.03
C VAL A 51 -19.68 8.34 -7.51
N PRO A 52 -19.76 7.77 -8.74
CA PRO A 52 -18.76 6.80 -9.18
C PRO A 52 -17.35 7.39 -9.37
N LEU A 53 -17.24 8.62 -9.87
CA LEU A 53 -15.95 9.29 -10.07
C LEU A 53 -15.31 9.66 -8.72
N TYR A 54 -16.13 10.06 -7.75
CA TYR A 54 -15.68 10.30 -6.38
C TYR A 54 -14.99 9.07 -5.79
N TRP A 55 -15.64 7.90 -5.86
CA TRP A 55 -15.07 6.66 -5.34
C TRP A 55 -13.80 6.23 -6.09
N LEU A 56 -13.76 6.41 -7.42
CA LEU A 56 -12.57 6.11 -8.22
C LEU A 56 -11.36 6.95 -7.78
N LEU A 57 -11.54 8.27 -7.64
CA LEU A 57 -10.49 9.19 -7.19
C LEU A 57 -10.07 8.88 -5.75
N ARG A 58 -11.03 8.54 -4.88
CA ARG A 58 -10.75 8.10 -3.51
C ARG A 58 -9.83 6.89 -3.48
N ILE A 59 -10.11 5.87 -4.30
CA ILE A 59 -9.26 4.67 -4.41
C ILE A 59 -7.86 5.03 -4.92
N ILE A 60 -7.75 5.91 -5.92
CA ILE A 60 -6.46 6.35 -6.44
C ILE A 60 -5.61 7.02 -5.34
N VAL A 61 -6.21 7.92 -4.56
CA VAL A 61 -5.51 8.59 -3.45
C VAL A 61 -5.08 7.59 -2.37
N ILE A 62 -5.96 6.65 -2.00
CA ILE A 62 -5.61 5.58 -1.04
C ILE A 62 -4.44 4.75 -1.54
N ILE A 63 -4.43 4.39 -2.83
CA ILE A 63 -3.33 3.62 -3.44
C ILE A 63 -2.02 4.40 -3.36
N ILE A 64 -2.03 5.70 -3.69
CA ILE A 64 -0.82 6.54 -3.63
C ILE A 64 -0.33 6.68 -2.18
N ALA A 65 -1.22 6.97 -1.24
CA ALA A 65 -0.88 7.05 0.18
C ALA A 65 -0.29 5.73 0.68
N TYR A 66 -0.92 4.60 0.32
CA TYR A 66 -0.46 3.27 0.67
C TYR A 66 0.96 2.98 0.16
N GLN A 67 1.30 3.39 -1.07
CA GLN A 67 2.65 3.22 -1.61
C GLN A 67 3.72 3.89 -0.73
N ILE A 68 3.42 5.08 -0.19
CA ILE A 68 4.34 5.82 0.69
C ILE A 68 4.40 5.15 2.07
N LEU A 69 3.24 4.85 2.66
CA LEU A 69 3.14 4.22 3.97
C LEU A 69 3.83 2.85 4.01
N LEU A 70 3.72 2.06 2.94
CA LEU A 70 4.34 0.74 2.86
C LEU A 70 5.87 0.82 3.03
N LEU A 71 6.51 1.83 2.45
CA LEU A 71 7.95 2.06 2.65
C LEU A 71 8.25 2.52 4.07
N VAL A 72 7.45 3.43 4.64
CA VAL A 72 7.66 3.98 5.97
C VAL A 72 7.54 2.88 7.04
N ILE A 73 6.40 2.18 7.06
CA ILE A 73 6.18 1.07 8.00
C ILE A 73 7.16 -0.06 7.72
N GLY A 74 7.42 -0.41 6.46
CA GLY A 74 8.44 -1.39 6.10
C GLY A 74 9.84 -1.03 6.62
N THR A 75 10.18 0.25 6.69
CA THR A 75 11.44 0.74 7.27
C THR A 75 11.47 0.59 8.79
N ILE A 76 10.36 0.90 9.48
CA ILE A 76 10.23 0.72 10.94
C ILE A 76 10.48 -0.73 11.36
N PHE A 77 10.02 -1.70 10.56
CA PHE A 77 10.24 -3.12 10.80
C PHE A 77 11.57 -3.66 10.22
N GLY A 78 12.45 -2.80 9.70
CA GLY A 78 13.76 -3.19 9.15
C GLY A 78 13.70 -3.92 7.80
N GLN A 79 12.55 -3.92 7.12
CA GLN A 79 12.29 -4.63 5.85
C GLN A 79 12.22 -3.70 4.64
N PHE A 80 12.89 -2.53 4.68
CA PHE A 80 12.82 -1.51 3.62
C PHE A 80 13.14 -2.07 2.22
N TYR A 81 14.24 -2.80 2.05
CA TYR A 81 14.65 -3.35 0.76
C TYR A 81 13.63 -4.36 0.20
N TYR A 82 13.04 -5.16 1.08
CA TYR A 82 12.01 -6.13 0.72
C TYR A 82 10.76 -5.42 0.18
N PHE A 83 10.22 -4.47 0.95
CA PHE A 83 9.01 -3.74 0.56
C PHE A 83 9.24 -2.82 -0.65
N LYS A 84 10.39 -2.17 -0.76
CA LYS A 84 10.78 -1.39 -1.94
C LYS A 84 10.80 -2.26 -3.21
N LYS A 85 11.31 -3.49 -3.13
CA LYS A 85 11.30 -4.43 -4.27
C LYS A 85 9.88 -4.82 -4.67
N ILE A 86 8.99 -5.05 -3.71
CA ILE A 86 7.58 -5.35 -3.97
C ILE A 86 6.89 -4.15 -4.61
N GLN A 87 7.05 -2.96 -4.03
CA GLN A 87 6.49 -1.72 -4.55
C GLN A 87 6.94 -1.45 -5.99
N LEU A 88 8.25 -1.54 -6.28
CA LEU A 88 8.76 -1.35 -7.64
C LEU A 88 8.16 -2.38 -8.62
N LYS A 89 8.00 -3.63 -8.18
CA LYS A 89 7.35 -4.67 -9.00
C LYS A 89 5.88 -4.34 -9.26
N PHE A 90 5.17 -3.77 -8.30
CA PHE A 90 3.79 -3.30 -8.46
C PHE A 90 3.73 -2.12 -9.43
N LEU A 91 4.54 -1.08 -9.23
CA LEU A 91 4.56 0.12 -10.07
C LEU A 91 4.90 -0.19 -11.53
N LYS A 92 5.83 -1.13 -11.78
CA LYS A 92 6.14 -1.64 -13.13
C LYS A 92 4.96 -2.35 -13.79
N ARG A 93 4.17 -3.12 -13.02
CA ARG A 93 2.98 -3.80 -13.55
C ARG A 93 1.86 -2.83 -13.91
N VAL A 94 1.72 -1.77 -13.12
CA VAL A 94 0.74 -0.69 -13.37
C VAL A 94 1.26 0.28 -14.45
N LYS A 95 2.46 0.06 -15.02
CA LYS A 95 3.13 0.92 -16.02
C LYS A 95 3.33 2.38 -15.57
N ILE A 96 3.34 2.63 -14.26
CA ILE A 96 3.61 3.98 -13.71
C ILE A 96 5.09 4.33 -13.87
N ILE A 97 5.97 3.32 -13.83
CA ILE A 97 7.43 3.47 -13.94
C ILE A 97 7.95 2.46 -14.96
N LYS A 98 8.90 2.89 -15.80
CA LYS A 98 9.55 2.06 -16.83
C LYS A 98 10.58 1.09 -16.22
#